data_AF-A0A7K0R792-F1
#
_entry.id   AF-A0A7K0R792-F1
#
_cell.length_a   1.000
_cell.length_b   1.000
_cell.length_c   1.000
_cell.angle_alpha   90.00
_cell.angle_beta   90.00
_cell.angle_gamma   90.00
#
_symmetry.space_group_name_H-M   'P 1'
#
loop_
_entity.id
_entity.type
_entity.pdbx_description
1 polymer ?
#
loop_
_entity_poly.entity_id
_entity_poly.type
_entity_poly.pdbx_seq_one_letter_code
_entity_poly.pdbx_strand_id
1 'polypeptide(L)'
;MMDAGGSNDPSGTPGAGDAFVFRAGDDGWSVHCSACDHRYGPADADPKLGAVLRERSITDLSPLNAAGFVDRIVAREFYCPSCALLIAVNVQQVGDPIMLEWRLDPTTLAAAG
;
A
#
# COMPACT_ATOMS: atom_id res chain seq x y z
N MET A 1 -8.69 -7.02 -20.07
CA MET A 1 -9.88 -7.08 -19.21
C MET A 1 -9.35 -6.88 -17.80
N MET A 2 -9.40 -5.64 -17.31
CA MET A 2 -9.02 -5.34 -15.92
C MET A 2 -10.31 -5.52 -15.13
N ASP A 3 -10.41 -6.61 -14.38
CA ASP A 3 -11.49 -6.75 -13.41
C ASP A 3 -11.27 -5.68 -12.35
N ALA A 4 -12.12 -4.66 -12.37
CA ALA A 4 -12.29 -3.75 -11.24
C ALA A 4 -13.02 -4.52 -10.13
N GLY A 5 -12.35 -5.50 -9.54
CA GLY A 5 -12.85 -6.40 -8.51
C GLY A 5 -12.87 -5.74 -7.13
N GLY A 6 -13.44 -4.54 -7.02
CA GLY A 6 -13.83 -4.01 -5.71
C GLY A 6 -15.21 -4.58 -5.37
N SER A 7 -15.27 -5.71 -4.66
CA SER A 7 -16.54 -6.14 -4.08
C SER A 7 -16.99 -5.11 -3.05
N ASN A 8 -18.04 -4.34 -3.36
CA ASN A 8 -18.85 -3.65 -2.35
C ASN A 8 -19.69 -4.68 -1.58
N ASP A 9 -19.02 -5.65 -0.96
CA ASP A 9 -19.65 -6.55 -0.02
C ASP A 9 -19.67 -5.86 1.36
N PRO A 10 -20.82 -5.39 1.85
CA PRO A 10 -20.91 -4.78 3.18
C PRO A 10 -20.66 -5.77 4.31
N SER A 11 -20.52 -7.08 4.02
CA SER A 11 -20.08 -8.11 4.96
C SER A 11 -18.60 -8.48 4.86
N GLY A 12 -17.87 -7.90 3.89
CA GLY A 12 -16.44 -8.11 3.68
C GLY A 12 -15.60 -7.45 4.78
N THR A 13 -14.48 -8.09 5.13
CA THR A 13 -13.49 -7.46 6.02
C THR A 13 -13.04 -6.13 5.39
N PRO A 14 -13.13 -4.99 6.09
CA PRO A 14 -12.75 -3.70 5.51
C PRO A 14 -11.31 -3.75 5.03
N GLY A 15 -11.04 -3.23 3.83
CA GLY A 15 -9.70 -3.32 3.22
C GLY A 15 -9.44 -2.24 2.19
N ALA A 16 -8.17 -2.13 1.78
CA ALA A 16 -7.73 -1.20 0.74
C ALA A 16 -6.94 -1.97 -0.31
N GLY A 17 -7.55 -2.12 -1.49
CA GLY A 17 -7.06 -3.04 -2.53
C GLY A 17 -6.91 -4.47 -2.00
N ASP A 18 -6.05 -5.24 -2.65
CA ASP A 18 -5.82 -6.65 -2.28
C ASP A 18 -4.70 -6.83 -1.25
N ALA A 19 -4.04 -5.74 -0.83
CA ALA A 19 -2.84 -5.80 0.01
C ALA A 19 -3.14 -5.60 1.51
N PHE A 20 -4.23 -4.90 1.84
CA PHE A 20 -4.52 -4.46 3.20
C PHE A 20 -5.91 -4.85 3.66
N VAL A 21 -5.98 -5.30 4.91
CA VAL A 21 -7.22 -5.44 5.69
C VAL A 21 -7.11 -4.60 6.96
N PHE A 22 -8.24 -4.04 7.40
CA PHE A 22 -8.33 -3.25 8.62
C PHE A 22 -8.96 -4.08 9.73
N ARG A 23 -8.38 -3.99 10.93
CA ARG A 23 -8.88 -4.68 12.12
C ARG A 23 -9.10 -3.70 13.26
N ALA A 24 -10.27 -3.78 13.88
CA ALA A 24 -10.56 -3.08 15.13
C ALA A 24 -9.90 -3.80 16.32
N GLY A 25 -9.46 -3.03 17.31
CA GLY A 25 -8.96 -3.51 18.59
C GLY A 25 -9.06 -2.42 19.66
N ASP A 26 -8.57 -2.70 20.86
CA ASP A 26 -8.69 -1.79 22.01
C ASP A 26 -8.00 -0.43 21.79
N ASP A 27 -6.91 -0.41 21.01
CA ASP A 27 -6.15 0.79 20.65
C ASP A 27 -6.70 1.51 19.39
N GLY A 28 -7.88 1.08 18.91
CA GLY A 28 -8.48 1.55 17.66
C GLY A 28 -8.17 0.64 16.46
N TRP A 29 -8.29 1.20 15.26
CA TRP A 29 -8.11 0.45 14.02
C TRP A 29 -6.64 0.32 13.62
N SER A 30 -6.30 -0.83 13.05
CA SER A 30 -4.95 -1.13 12.58
C SER A 30 -4.94 -1.73 11.18
N VAL A 31 -3.83 -1.52 10.46
CA VAL A 31 -3.62 -2.04 9.10
C VAL A 31 -2.84 -3.35 9.17
N HIS A 32 -3.37 -4.36 8.50
CA HIS A 32 -2.78 -5.69 8.41
C HIS A 32 -2.57 -6.10 6.96
N CYS A 33 -1.55 -6.92 6.72
CA CYS A 33 -1.35 -7.59 5.44
C CYS A 33 -2.50 -8.57 5.19
N SER A 34 -3.18 -8.44 4.06
CA SER A 34 -4.27 -9.34 3.66
C SER A 34 -3.85 -10.82 3.54
N ALA A 35 -2.59 -11.09 3.22
CA ALA A 35 -2.09 -12.44 2.95
C ALA A 35 -1.56 -13.19 4.18
N CYS A 36 -0.92 -12.49 5.13
CA CYS A 36 -0.25 -13.13 6.27
C CYS A 36 -0.58 -12.50 7.63
N ASP A 37 -1.48 -11.51 7.65
CA ASP A 37 -1.94 -10.80 8.84
C ASP A 37 -0.88 -9.99 9.60
N HIS A 38 0.32 -9.80 9.02
CA HIS A 38 1.34 -8.93 9.59
C HIS A 38 0.78 -7.51 9.85
N ARG A 39 0.90 -7.03 11.08
CA ARG A 39 0.43 -5.71 11.51
C ARG A 39 1.46 -4.64 11.15
N TYR A 40 1.09 -3.69 10.30
CA TYR A 40 1.93 -2.54 9.96
C TYR A 40 1.88 -1.44 11.02
N GLY A 41 0.70 -1.22 11.63
CA GLY A 41 0.51 -0.17 12.62
C GLY A 41 -0.92 0.37 12.67
N PRO A 42 -1.12 1.55 13.27
CA PRO A 42 -2.39 2.28 13.30
C PRO A 42 -2.95 2.56 11.90
N ALA A 43 -4.28 2.58 11.75
CA ALA A 43 -4.96 2.82 10.47
C ALA A 43 -4.88 4.27 9.96
N ASP A 44 -4.39 5.20 10.79
CA ASP A 44 -4.16 6.60 10.43
C ASP A 44 -2.70 6.90 10.05
N ALA A 45 -1.83 5.89 10.06
CA ALA A 45 -0.44 5.96 9.61
C ALA A 45 -0.25 5.29 8.24
N ASP A 46 0.76 5.72 7.47
CA ASP A 46 1.09 5.09 6.20
C ASP A 46 1.75 3.70 6.45
N PRO A 47 1.15 2.59 5.98
CA PRO A 47 1.74 1.26 6.17
C PRO A 47 3.10 1.10 5.46
N LYS A 48 3.41 1.93 4.46
CA LYS A 48 4.72 1.93 3.78
C LYS A 48 5.88 2.28 4.72
N LEU A 49 5.62 2.98 5.84
CA LEU A 49 6.66 3.29 6.83
C LEU A 49 7.16 2.05 7.58
N GLY A 50 6.36 0.99 7.65
CA GLY A 50 6.72 -0.30 8.24
C GLY A 50 7.09 -1.38 7.20
N ALA A 51 7.14 -1.02 5.91
CA ALA A 51 7.37 -1.94 4.82
C ALA A 51 8.86 -2.05 4.46
N VAL A 52 9.24 -3.15 3.79
CA VAL A 52 10.55 -3.27 3.16
C VAL A 52 10.51 -2.53 1.82
N LEU A 53 11.42 -1.58 1.61
CA LEU A 53 11.53 -0.82 0.38
C LEU A 53 12.65 -1.35 -0.52
N ARG A 54 12.34 -1.50 -1.81
CA ARG A 54 13.31 -1.67 -2.89
C ARG A 54 13.15 -0.56 -3.92
N GLU A 55 14.22 0.16 -4.19
CA GLU A 55 14.26 1.12 -5.30
C GLU A 55 14.81 0.46 -6.58
N ARG A 56 14.21 0.79 -7.72
CA ARG A 56 14.61 0.31 -9.05
C ARG A 56 14.61 1.44 -10.06
N SER A 57 15.40 1.28 -11.12
CA SER A 57 15.29 2.17 -12.27
C SER A 57 13.92 1.99 -12.92
N ILE A 58 13.28 3.07 -13.38
CA ILE A 58 12.03 2.97 -14.14
C ILE A 58 12.20 2.18 -15.44
N THR A 59 13.42 2.10 -15.99
CA THR A 59 13.71 1.27 -17.17
C THR A 59 13.64 -0.22 -16.87
N ASP A 60 13.78 -0.62 -15.60
CA ASP A 60 13.67 -2.02 -15.18
C ASP A 60 12.20 -2.50 -15.20
N LEU A 61 11.24 -1.58 -15.18
CA LEU A 61 9.81 -1.88 -15.32
C LEU A 61 9.41 -2.06 -16.78
N SER A 62 9.99 -1.26 -17.67
CA SER A 62 9.73 -1.32 -19.10
C SER A 62 10.84 -0.61 -19.89
N PRO A 63 11.36 -1.21 -20.98
CA PRO A 63 12.28 -0.52 -21.89
C PRO A 63 11.73 0.77 -22.49
N LEU A 64 10.39 0.91 -22.56
CA LEU A 64 9.74 2.13 -23.07
C LEU A 64 10.01 3.36 -22.20
N ASN A 65 10.40 3.16 -20.94
CA ASN A 65 10.74 4.26 -20.03
C ASN A 65 12.11 4.87 -20.31
N ALA A 66 12.91 4.29 -21.22
CA ALA A 66 14.24 4.81 -21.56
C ALA A 66 14.23 6.23 -22.15
N ALA A 67 13.10 6.66 -22.72
CA ALA A 67 12.92 8.03 -23.21
C ALA A 67 12.45 9.02 -22.13
N GLY A 68 12.22 8.56 -20.90
CA GLY A 68 11.75 9.36 -19.77
C GLY A 68 12.87 10.00 -18.96
N PHE A 69 12.52 10.57 -17.81
CA PHE A 69 13.46 11.15 -16.85
C PHE A 69 14.13 10.08 -15.98
N VAL A 70 14.85 9.15 -16.60
CA VAL A 70 15.43 7.96 -15.96
C VAL A 70 16.37 8.27 -14.80
N ASP A 71 17.07 9.40 -14.84
CA ASP A 71 17.99 9.82 -13.76
C ASP A 71 17.29 10.58 -12.62
N ARG A 72 16.01 10.93 -12.80
CA ARG A 72 15.25 11.73 -11.81
C ARG A 72 14.11 10.96 -11.17
N ILE A 73 13.67 9.87 -11.79
CA ILE A 73 12.51 9.11 -11.35
C ILE A 73 12.93 7.67 -11.09
N VAL A 74 12.46 7.13 -9.96
CA VAL A 74 12.65 5.72 -9.57
C VAL A 74 11.30 5.05 -9.37
N ALA A 75 11.29 3.73 -9.48
CA ALA A 75 10.19 2.89 -9.00
C ALA A 75 10.54 2.39 -7.60
N ARG A 76 9.71 2.72 -6.61
CA ARG A 76 9.80 2.22 -5.24
C ARG A 76 8.79 1.10 -5.05
N GLU A 77 9.28 -0.12 -4.88
CA GLU A 77 8.50 -1.30 -4.57
C GLU A 77 8.48 -1.50 -3.04
N PHE A 78 7.29 -1.51 -2.44
CA PHE A 78 7.11 -1.71 -0.99
C PHE A 78 6.56 -3.10 -0.73
N TYR A 79 7.15 -3.82 0.21
CA TYR A 79 6.84 -5.21 0.50
C TYR A 79 6.48 -5.42 1.97
N CYS A 80 5.56 -6.36 2.21
CA CYS A 80 5.32 -6.90 3.53
C CYS A 80 6.62 -7.50 4.10
N PRO A 81 7.07 -7.10 5.31
CA PRO A 81 8.30 -7.64 5.90
C PRO A 81 8.19 -9.11 6.31
N SER A 82 6.96 -9.65 6.42
CA SER A 82 6.74 -11.04 6.83
C SER A 82 6.61 -12.01 5.66
N CYS A 83 5.85 -11.66 4.62
CA CYS A 83 5.54 -12.59 3.52
C CYS A 83 6.01 -12.12 2.14
N ALA A 84 6.67 -10.96 2.07
CA ALA A 84 7.13 -10.34 0.83
C ALA A 84 6.02 -10.04 -0.20
N LEU A 85 4.74 -9.97 0.22
CA LEU A 85 3.67 -9.46 -0.63
C LEU A 85 4.02 -8.02 -1.07
N LEU A 86 4.01 -7.75 -2.37
CA LEU A 86 4.16 -6.39 -2.90
C LEU A 86 2.88 -5.59 -2.58
N ILE A 87 2.99 -4.60 -1.70
CA ILE A 87 1.84 -3.85 -1.20
C ILE A 87 1.60 -2.52 -1.92
N ALA A 88 2.64 -1.93 -2.50
CA ALA A 88 2.55 -0.70 -3.27
C ALA A 88 3.75 -0.55 -4.22
N VAL A 89 3.54 0.19 -5.32
CA VAL A 89 4.60 0.66 -6.20
C VAL A 89 4.41 2.14 -6.47
N ASN A 90 5.42 2.96 -6.15
CA ASN A 90 5.39 4.40 -6.40
C ASN A 90 6.45 4.76 -7.44
N VAL A 91 6.02 5.38 -8.53
CA VAL A 91 6.91 6.03 -9.50
C VAL A 91 7.03 7.51 -9.09
N GLN A 92 8.19 7.90 -8.56
CA GLN A 92 8.39 9.22 -7.94
C GLN A 92 9.82 9.73 -8.08
N GLN A 93 10.08 10.97 -7.69
CA GLN A 93 11.42 11.53 -7.83
C GLN A 93 12.40 10.91 -6.85
N VAL A 94 13.67 10.83 -7.25
CA VAL A 94 14.76 10.44 -6.36
C VAL A 94 14.81 11.41 -5.17
N GLY A 95 14.79 10.86 -3.95
CA GLY A 95 14.87 11.63 -2.71
C GLY A 95 13.54 12.16 -2.19
N ASP A 96 12.43 12.01 -2.92
CA ASP A 96 11.11 12.34 -2.38
C ASP A 96 10.84 11.54 -1.10
N PRO A 97 10.12 12.11 -0.11
CA PRO A 97 9.70 11.36 1.06
C PRO A 97 8.73 10.23 0.67
N ILE A 98 8.51 9.27 1.58
CA ILE A 98 7.40 8.33 1.42
C ILE A 98 6.09 9.13 1.51
N MET A 99 5.36 9.16 0.40
CA MET A 99 4.11 9.91 0.28
C MET A 99 2.94 9.10 0.83
N LEU A 100 2.14 9.73 1.72
CA LEU A 100 0.88 9.18 2.18
C LEU A 100 -0.08 9.02 0.99
N GLU A 101 -0.54 7.79 0.76
CA GLU A 101 -1.44 7.48 -0.37
C GLU A 101 -2.91 7.65 -0.03
N TRP A 102 -3.28 7.28 1.18
CA TRP A 102 -4.66 7.33 1.64
C TRP A 102 -4.70 7.60 3.13
N ARG A 103 -5.78 8.23 3.55
CA ARG A 103 -6.16 8.34 4.96
C ARG A 103 -7.61 7.96 5.06
N LEU A 104 -7.92 7.06 5.98
CA LEU A 104 -9.29 6.65 6.22
C LEU A 104 -10.00 7.71 7.04
N ASP A 105 -11.26 7.96 6.68
CA ASP A 105 -12.14 8.76 7.51
C ASP A 105 -12.53 7.95 8.77
N PRO A 106 -12.29 8.47 9.99
CA PRO A 106 -12.63 7.77 11.21
C PRO A 106 -14.11 7.37 11.32
N THR A 107 -15.03 8.17 10.76
CA THR A 107 -16.46 7.83 10.81
C THR A 107 -16.80 6.63 9.93
N THR A 108 -16.13 6.50 8.79
CA THR A 108 -16.25 5.36 7.89
C THR A 108 -15.72 4.07 8.52
N LEU A 109 -14.57 4.13 9.22
CA LEU A 109 -14.02 2.99 9.96
C LEU A 109 -14.94 2.56 11.11
N ALA A 110 -15.44 3.51 11.90
CA ALA A 110 -16.32 3.20 13.03
C ALA A 110 -17.63 2.53 12.60
N ALA A 111 -18.14 2.82 11.39
CA ALA A 111 -19.33 2.19 10.85
C ALA A 111 -19.09 0.75 10.33
N ALA A 112 -17.83 0.34 10.20
CA ALA A 112 -17.42 -0.92 9.58
C ALA A 112 -17.03 -2.03 10.59
N GLY A 113 -17.01 -1.72 11.89
CA GLY A 113 -16.73 -2.67 12.98
C GLY A 113 -17.95 -2.89 13.87
#